data_AF-A0A835HL43-F1
#
_entry.id   AF-A0A835HL43-F1
#
_cell.length_a   1.000
_cell.length_b   1.000
_cell.length_c   1.000
_cell.angle_alpha   90.00
_cell.angle_beta   90.00
_cell.angle_gamma   90.00
#
_symmetry.space_group_name_H-M   'P 1'
#
loop_
_entity.id
_entity.type
_entity.pdbx_description
1 polymer ?
#
loop_
_entity_poly.entity_id
_entity_poly.type
_entity_poly.pdbx_seq_one_letter_code
_entity_poly.pdbx_strand_id
1 'polypeptide(L)'
;MSGMSFCQYIGIWPESRSFNDEGLGHVPKSWKGICQAGDSFNSTHCNRKIVGARYYLKAYEYFHDKLNNSFDFQSPRDSNGHGTHTSSIAAGRKVENVSDVGRFANGTASGGAPLARLAVYKVCWPLLDRIKNRRTGTDCVQADILAAIDDAIGDGVDVLSISLGLDDPVNHTRDGIAIGALHAIKKNIIVSCSGGNSGHAGGSAENVAPWVISVAASTIDRIISSPVVLGNGIKIEGQSGSPYKLEKKMYPLVYAGDVVEPHLSKNSSAGLCVPGFLSPEKTKGKIVVCMTNLHDAIRPFNKSQEVKRAGGVGMIIANSLDLGETNFYTNSYDLPSTSVGANGATTILNYIKSSNNSVAQIEPAMTVLGIKPAPSMPNFSSVGPNPIDEDRVKE
;
A
#
# COMPACT_ATOMS: atom_id res chain seq x y z
N MET A 1 3.17 2.51 -34.11
CA MET A 1 2.31 2.49 -32.92
C MET A 1 2.61 3.72 -32.10
N SER A 2 1.69 4.70 -32.12
CA SER A 2 1.76 5.93 -31.34
C SER A 2 1.83 5.56 -29.87
N GLY A 3 2.87 6.02 -29.17
CA GLY A 3 3.16 5.59 -27.81
C GLY A 3 2.13 6.13 -26.83
N MET A 4 1.33 5.22 -26.24
CA MET A 4 0.37 5.54 -25.18
C MET A 4 1.07 6.28 -24.04
N SER A 5 0.51 7.40 -23.58
CA SER A 5 0.93 8.08 -22.35
C SER A 5 -0.01 7.71 -21.20
N PHE A 6 0.54 7.16 -20.11
CA PHE A 6 -0.18 6.89 -18.87
C PHE A 6 -0.04 8.06 -17.89
N CYS A 7 -1.16 8.50 -17.31
CA CYS A 7 -1.22 9.51 -16.24
C CYS A 7 -1.19 8.86 -14.84
N GLN A 8 -0.40 9.40 -13.89
CA GLN A 8 -0.37 8.94 -12.49
C GLN A 8 -0.37 10.10 -11.48
N TYR A 9 -1.07 9.92 -10.36
CA TYR A 9 -1.52 11.02 -9.49
C TYR A 9 -0.71 11.28 -8.19
N ILE A 10 0.39 10.56 -7.92
CA ILE A 10 1.17 10.68 -6.66
C ILE A 10 2.68 10.85 -6.92
N GLY A 11 3.02 11.63 -7.95
CA GLY A 11 4.41 11.91 -8.31
C GLY A 11 5.17 10.72 -8.90
N ILE A 12 6.48 10.91 -9.13
CA ILE A 12 7.38 9.86 -9.60
C ILE A 12 8.78 9.98 -9.02
N TRP A 13 9.48 8.86 -8.85
CA TRP A 13 10.93 8.81 -8.60
C TRP A 13 11.67 8.57 -9.93
N PRO A 14 12.07 9.64 -10.65
CA PRO A 14 12.52 9.55 -12.04
C PRO A 14 13.81 8.74 -12.23
N GLU A 15 14.67 8.64 -11.20
CA GLU A 15 15.92 7.88 -11.26
C GLU A 15 15.74 6.36 -11.18
N SER A 16 14.50 5.88 -10.98
CA SER A 16 14.24 4.44 -10.97
C SER A 16 14.60 3.82 -12.32
N ARG A 17 15.26 2.65 -12.30
CA ARG A 17 15.60 1.88 -13.51
C ARG A 17 14.37 1.54 -14.35
N SER A 18 13.19 1.46 -13.72
CA SER A 18 11.91 1.24 -14.39
C SER A 18 11.52 2.36 -15.36
N PHE A 19 12.15 3.53 -15.27
CA PHE A 19 11.84 4.69 -16.11
C PHE A 19 12.97 5.10 -17.04
N ASN A 20 13.90 4.18 -17.31
CA ASN A 20 14.91 4.35 -18.36
C ASN A 20 14.25 4.52 -19.74
N ASP A 21 14.86 5.35 -20.59
CA ASP A 21 14.33 5.70 -21.92
C ASP A 21 15.09 5.04 -23.09
N GLU A 22 15.98 4.11 -22.76
CA GLU A 22 16.74 3.34 -23.74
C GLU A 22 15.83 2.59 -24.71
N GLY A 23 16.15 2.70 -26.00
CA GLY A 23 15.36 2.12 -27.08
C GLY A 23 14.03 2.83 -27.38
N LEU A 24 13.67 3.92 -26.69
CA LEU A 24 12.53 4.76 -27.07
C LEU A 24 12.92 5.81 -28.11
N GLY A 25 12.10 5.97 -29.14
CA GLY A 25 12.24 7.06 -30.10
C GLY A 25 11.84 8.43 -29.54
N HIS A 26 12.03 9.47 -30.34
CA HIS A 26 11.69 10.85 -29.98
C HIS A 26 10.27 11.01 -29.44
N VAL A 27 10.07 11.97 -28.54
CA VAL A 27 8.76 12.35 -28.00
C VAL A 27 7.82 12.72 -29.16
N PRO A 28 6.56 12.24 -29.18
CA PRO A 28 5.65 12.52 -30.28
C PRO A 28 5.40 14.03 -30.34
N LYS A 29 5.39 14.61 -31.54
CA LYS A 29 5.12 16.05 -31.72
C LYS A 29 3.72 16.47 -31.26
N SER A 30 2.80 15.52 -31.11
CA SER A 30 1.46 15.73 -30.57
C SER A 30 1.44 15.95 -29.06
N TRP A 31 2.51 15.56 -28.34
CA TRP A 31 2.63 15.75 -26.91
C TRP A 31 2.84 17.23 -26.57
N LYS A 32 2.02 17.77 -25.67
CA LYS A 32 2.04 19.20 -25.28
C LYS A 32 2.40 19.43 -23.81
N GLY A 33 2.59 18.36 -23.04
CA GLY A 33 2.95 18.46 -21.64
C GLY A 33 4.34 19.02 -21.39
N ILE A 34 4.54 19.50 -20.17
CA ILE A 34 5.79 20.12 -19.73
C ILE A 34 6.51 19.25 -18.70
N CYS A 35 7.79 19.55 -18.50
CA CYS A 35 8.54 19.08 -17.33
C CYS A 35 8.65 20.21 -16.31
N GLN A 36 7.72 20.25 -15.36
CA GLN A 36 7.66 21.30 -14.34
C GLN A 36 8.80 21.11 -13.33
N ALA A 37 9.66 22.12 -13.21
CA ALA A 37 10.71 22.15 -12.20
C ALA A 37 10.15 22.44 -10.79
N GLY A 38 10.88 22.03 -9.77
CA GLY A 38 10.58 22.27 -8.36
C GLY A 38 11.67 21.67 -7.46
N ASP A 39 11.35 21.46 -6.19
CA ASP A 39 12.27 20.86 -5.23
C ASP A 39 12.83 19.51 -5.70
N SER A 40 14.16 19.42 -5.79
CA SER A 40 14.89 18.23 -6.23
C SER A 40 14.39 17.65 -7.57
N PHE A 41 13.79 18.48 -8.44
CA PHE A 41 13.27 18.06 -9.74
C PHE A 41 13.45 19.19 -10.74
N ASN A 42 14.11 18.89 -11.85
CA ASN A 42 14.41 19.85 -12.91
C ASN A 42 14.09 19.23 -14.29
N SER A 43 14.31 19.98 -15.36
CA SER A 43 14.01 19.55 -16.72
C SER A 43 14.70 18.26 -17.17
N THR A 44 15.85 17.89 -16.59
CA THR A 44 16.58 16.65 -16.95
C THR A 44 15.96 15.39 -16.37
N HIS A 45 14.96 15.51 -15.49
CA HIS A 45 14.25 14.38 -14.92
C HIS A 45 13.12 13.85 -15.82
N CYS A 46 12.70 14.64 -16.81
CA CYS A 46 11.92 14.14 -17.93
C CYS A 46 12.85 13.66 -19.05
N ASN A 47 12.48 12.57 -19.70
CA ASN A 47 13.24 11.90 -20.74
C ASN A 47 12.28 11.33 -21.81
N ARG A 48 12.71 10.42 -22.70
CA ARG A 48 11.80 9.85 -23.71
C ARG A 48 10.77 8.86 -23.12
N LYS A 49 10.96 8.45 -21.86
CA LYS A 49 10.05 7.59 -21.08
C LYS A 49 9.07 8.42 -20.24
N ILE A 50 9.56 9.28 -19.35
CA ILE A 50 8.79 10.28 -18.60
C ILE A 50 8.74 11.56 -19.44
N VAL A 51 7.68 11.72 -20.24
CA VAL A 51 7.59 12.83 -21.21
C VAL A 51 7.02 14.11 -20.64
N GLY A 52 6.35 14.04 -19.49
CA GLY A 52 5.91 15.22 -18.76
C GLY A 52 5.69 14.92 -17.29
N ALA A 53 5.82 15.95 -16.47
CA ALA A 53 5.68 15.88 -15.04
C ALA A 53 5.19 17.23 -14.52
N ARG A 54 4.06 17.24 -13.82
CA ARG A 54 3.40 18.39 -13.22
C ARG A 54 3.03 18.09 -11.77
N TYR A 55 2.78 19.13 -10.99
CA TYR A 55 2.24 19.00 -9.64
C TYR A 55 1.22 20.12 -9.35
N TYR A 56 0.23 19.79 -8.53
CA TYR A 56 -0.92 20.64 -8.21
C TYR A 56 -1.06 20.71 -6.70
N LEU A 57 -0.93 21.90 -6.13
CA LEU A 57 -0.84 22.13 -4.69
C LEU A 57 -1.78 23.27 -4.23
N LYS A 58 -2.47 23.93 -5.17
CA LYS A 58 -3.20 25.18 -4.88
C LYS A 58 -4.40 24.95 -3.98
N ALA A 59 -5.17 23.89 -4.25
CA ALA A 59 -6.33 23.58 -3.43
C ALA A 59 -5.91 22.95 -2.10
N TYR A 60 -4.85 22.13 -2.11
CA TYR A 60 -4.24 21.63 -0.89
C TYR A 60 -3.82 22.75 0.07
N GLU A 61 -3.06 23.76 -0.39
CA GLU A 61 -2.64 24.91 0.45
C GLU A 61 -3.79 25.89 0.79
N TYR A 62 -4.96 25.71 0.19
CA TYR A 62 -6.15 26.46 0.57
C TYR A 62 -6.85 25.84 1.78
N PHE A 63 -7.01 24.51 1.79
CA PHE A 63 -7.63 23.77 2.89
C PHE A 63 -6.66 23.46 4.03
N HIS A 64 -5.37 23.36 3.72
CA HIS A 64 -4.28 23.08 4.65
C HIS A 64 -3.30 24.25 4.69
N ASP A 65 -2.37 24.22 5.64
CA ASP A 65 -1.26 25.17 5.65
C ASP A 65 -0.27 24.87 4.50
N LYS A 66 0.65 25.81 4.23
CA LYS A 66 1.72 25.61 3.25
C LYS A 66 2.42 24.28 3.42
N LEU A 67 2.78 23.65 2.29
CA LEU A 67 3.51 22.40 2.32
C LEU A 67 4.80 22.54 3.13
N ASN A 68 4.99 21.67 4.12
CA ASN A 68 6.25 21.58 4.83
C ASN A 68 7.22 20.71 4.03
N ASN A 69 8.23 21.33 3.42
CA ASN A 69 9.23 20.67 2.57
C ASN A 69 10.11 19.65 3.32
N SER A 70 9.96 19.51 4.65
CA SER A 70 10.58 18.43 5.41
C SER A 70 9.87 17.07 5.21
N PHE A 71 8.62 17.08 4.74
CA PHE A 71 7.81 15.86 4.57
C PHE A 71 7.57 15.48 3.11
N ASP A 72 7.75 16.40 2.17
CA ASP A 72 7.58 16.17 0.74
C ASP A 72 8.37 17.20 -0.08
N PHE A 73 8.43 16.98 -1.39
CA PHE A 73 9.03 17.89 -2.37
C PHE A 73 7.94 18.70 -3.05
N GLN A 74 8.05 20.03 -3.05
CA GLN A 74 7.20 20.90 -3.87
C GLN A 74 7.60 20.78 -5.36
N SER A 75 7.37 19.60 -5.91
CA SER A 75 7.71 19.20 -7.28
C SER A 75 6.96 17.92 -7.65
N PRO A 76 7.07 17.44 -8.90
CA PRO A 76 6.50 16.15 -9.30
C PRO A 76 7.18 14.93 -8.65
N ARG A 77 8.24 15.12 -7.84
CA ARG A 77 8.95 14.02 -7.18
C ARG A 77 8.08 13.30 -6.17
N ASP A 78 8.14 11.97 -6.20
CA ASP A 78 7.44 11.09 -5.26
C ASP A 78 8.25 10.87 -3.98
N SER A 79 7.72 11.30 -2.84
CA SER A 79 8.26 11.01 -1.50
C SER A 79 7.53 9.85 -0.79
N ASN A 80 6.41 9.39 -1.36
CA ASN A 80 5.54 8.38 -0.79
C ASN A 80 5.91 6.96 -1.28
N GLY A 81 6.19 6.84 -2.58
CA GLY A 81 6.44 5.58 -3.28
C GLY A 81 5.23 5.08 -4.06
N HIS A 82 4.00 5.47 -3.70
CA HIS A 82 2.78 4.99 -4.37
C HIS A 82 2.74 5.35 -5.86
N GLY A 83 3.10 6.58 -6.23
CA GLY A 83 3.10 7.03 -7.63
C GLY A 83 4.15 6.31 -8.48
N THR A 84 5.35 6.12 -7.91
CA THR A 84 6.43 5.34 -8.52
C THR A 84 6.03 3.88 -8.72
N HIS A 85 5.44 3.26 -7.69
CA HIS A 85 5.01 1.86 -7.72
C HIS A 85 3.95 1.62 -8.80
N THR A 86 2.86 2.39 -8.77
CA THR A 86 1.76 2.31 -9.75
C THR A 86 2.21 2.61 -11.18
N SER A 87 3.02 3.66 -11.39
CA SER A 87 3.59 3.97 -12.71
C SER A 87 4.45 2.82 -13.26
N SER A 88 5.22 2.16 -12.38
CA SER A 88 6.06 1.02 -12.78
C SER A 88 5.26 -0.24 -13.12
N ILE A 89 4.08 -0.44 -12.51
CA ILE A 89 3.16 -1.53 -12.86
C ILE A 89 2.51 -1.27 -14.23
N ALA A 90 2.06 -0.03 -14.48
CA ALA A 90 1.41 0.28 -15.74
C ALA A 90 2.40 0.26 -16.91
N ALA A 91 3.53 0.95 -16.76
CA ALA A 91 4.46 1.16 -17.85
C ALA A 91 5.93 1.12 -17.40
N GLY A 92 6.31 0.37 -16.37
CA GLY A 92 7.73 0.16 -16.07
C GLY A 92 8.48 -0.56 -17.19
N ARG A 93 9.73 -0.14 -17.45
CA ARG A 93 10.65 -0.90 -18.32
C ARG A 93 10.95 -2.26 -17.71
N LYS A 94 11.41 -3.17 -18.57
CA LYS A 94 12.00 -4.44 -18.14
C LYS A 94 13.27 -4.14 -17.34
N VAL A 95 13.29 -4.53 -16.07
CA VAL A 95 14.45 -4.41 -15.18
C VAL A 95 14.77 -5.78 -14.63
N GLU A 96 15.95 -6.29 -14.98
CA GLU A 96 16.43 -7.60 -14.56
C GLU A 96 17.11 -7.54 -13.18
N ASN A 97 17.16 -8.71 -12.52
CA ASN A 97 17.81 -8.92 -11.23
C ASN A 97 17.31 -7.92 -10.17
N VAL A 98 15.99 -7.86 -10.02
CA VAL A 98 15.32 -7.08 -8.99
C VAL A 98 14.54 -7.99 -8.06
N SER A 99 14.47 -7.58 -6.81
CA SER A 99 13.73 -8.25 -5.76
C SER A 99 13.18 -7.21 -4.82
N ASP A 100 12.14 -7.57 -4.07
CA ASP A 100 11.72 -6.79 -2.93
C ASP A 100 12.77 -6.86 -1.80
N VAL A 101 12.64 -5.99 -0.81
CA VAL A 101 13.48 -5.96 0.40
C VAL A 101 13.46 -7.35 1.05
N GLY A 102 14.63 -7.91 1.35
CA GLY A 102 14.76 -9.29 1.84
C GLY A 102 15.01 -10.35 0.76
N ARG A 103 15.17 -9.93 -0.51
CA ARG A 103 15.37 -10.79 -1.70
C ARG A 103 14.15 -11.63 -2.07
N PHE A 104 12.95 -11.18 -1.68
CA PHE A 104 11.70 -11.81 -2.07
C PHE A 104 11.33 -11.45 -3.51
N ALA A 105 10.57 -12.33 -4.15
CA ALA A 105 10.07 -12.15 -5.52
C ALA A 105 11.19 -11.80 -6.53
N ASN A 106 12.37 -12.39 -6.36
CA ASN A 106 13.50 -12.15 -7.25
C ASN A 106 13.16 -12.54 -8.69
N GLY A 107 13.43 -11.64 -9.63
CA GLY A 107 13.21 -11.88 -11.03
C GLY A 107 13.39 -10.62 -11.88
N THR A 108 12.57 -10.52 -12.91
CA THR A 108 12.51 -9.37 -13.80
C THR A 108 11.21 -8.62 -13.54
N ALA A 109 11.29 -7.34 -13.18
CA ALA A 109 10.13 -6.47 -13.13
C ALA A 109 9.84 -5.90 -14.53
N SER A 110 8.56 -5.78 -14.88
CA SER A 110 8.10 -5.16 -16.13
C SER A 110 6.68 -4.66 -15.92
N GLY A 111 6.36 -3.48 -16.48
CA GLY A 111 4.99 -3.01 -16.52
C GLY A 111 4.17 -3.73 -17.60
N GLY A 112 2.85 -3.50 -17.60
CA GLY A 112 1.94 -4.03 -18.62
C GLY A 112 2.23 -3.48 -20.02
N ALA A 113 2.66 -2.23 -20.13
CA ALA A 113 3.08 -1.59 -21.37
C ALA A 113 4.48 -0.95 -21.27
N PRO A 114 5.57 -1.75 -21.33
CA PRO A 114 6.94 -1.26 -21.09
C PRO A 114 7.39 -0.16 -22.05
N LEU A 115 6.88 -0.15 -23.28
CA LEU A 115 7.23 0.83 -24.31
C LEU A 115 6.32 2.07 -24.32
N ALA A 116 5.28 2.10 -23.47
CA ALA A 116 4.44 3.28 -23.29
C ALA A 116 5.24 4.43 -22.68
N ARG A 117 4.76 5.66 -22.82
CA ARG A 117 5.33 6.85 -22.19
C ARG A 117 4.55 7.18 -20.92
N LEU A 118 5.16 7.94 -20.03
CA LEU A 118 4.60 8.33 -18.76
C LEU A 118 4.46 9.84 -18.73
N ALA A 119 3.30 10.30 -18.28
CA ALA A 119 3.05 11.68 -17.90
C ALA A 119 2.57 11.70 -16.45
N VAL A 120 3.20 12.51 -15.61
CA VAL A 120 2.98 12.43 -14.15
C VAL A 120 2.30 13.70 -13.68
N TYR A 121 1.26 13.57 -12.87
CA TYR A 121 0.46 14.70 -12.39
C TYR A 121 0.25 14.56 -10.89
N LYS A 122 1.19 15.03 -10.07
CA LYS A 122 1.13 14.87 -8.61
C LYS A 122 0.03 15.77 -8.01
N VAL A 123 -0.96 15.19 -7.34
CA VAL A 123 -2.08 15.91 -6.71
C VAL A 123 -2.28 15.56 -5.24
N CYS A 124 -1.47 14.64 -4.72
CA CYS A 124 -1.58 14.12 -3.37
C CYS A 124 -0.39 14.57 -2.52
N TRP A 125 -0.68 15.00 -1.29
CA TRP A 125 0.29 15.61 -0.38
C TRP A 125 0.12 15.09 1.06
N PRO A 126 1.16 15.14 1.91
CA PRO A 126 1.08 14.60 3.27
C PRO A 126 0.17 15.42 4.19
N LEU A 127 -0.81 14.77 4.83
CA LEU A 127 -1.55 15.36 5.94
C LEU A 127 -0.71 15.37 7.21
N LEU A 128 -0.70 16.48 7.93
CA LEU A 128 0.08 16.67 9.17
C LEU A 128 -0.83 16.88 10.39
N ASP A 129 -0.52 16.19 11.49
CA ASP A 129 -1.00 16.54 12.83
C ASP A 129 -0.24 17.79 13.30
N ARG A 130 -0.97 18.91 13.37
CA ARG A 130 -0.43 20.23 13.71
C ARG A 130 0.21 20.28 15.10
N ILE A 131 -0.29 19.48 16.05
CA ILE A 131 0.18 19.52 17.44
C ILE A 131 1.43 18.66 17.61
N LYS A 132 1.49 17.52 16.90
CA LYS A 132 2.59 16.55 17.04
C LYS A 132 3.64 16.66 15.94
N ASN A 133 3.50 17.62 15.02
CA ASN A 133 4.34 17.82 13.83
C ASN A 133 4.71 16.50 13.14
N ARG A 134 3.71 15.67 12.87
CA ARG A 134 3.89 14.33 12.30
C ARG A 134 2.90 14.08 11.20
N ARG A 135 3.31 13.30 10.20
CA ARG A 135 2.43 12.83 9.14
C ARG A 135 1.36 11.90 9.70
N THR A 136 0.09 12.20 9.39
CA THR A 136 -1.07 11.37 9.75
C THR A 136 -1.65 10.64 8.55
N GLY A 137 -1.41 11.16 7.34
CA GLY A 137 -1.96 10.56 6.14
C GLY A 137 -1.48 11.24 4.87
N THR A 138 -2.31 11.17 3.85
CA THR A 138 -2.16 11.85 2.57
C THR A 138 -3.54 12.35 2.16
N ASP A 139 -3.60 13.55 1.60
CA ASP A 139 -4.83 14.13 1.04
C ASP A 139 -4.61 14.48 -0.42
N CYS A 140 -5.65 14.29 -1.20
CA CYS A 140 -5.70 14.53 -2.64
C CYS A 140 -6.94 15.37 -2.90
N VAL A 141 -6.79 16.70 -2.84
CA VAL A 141 -7.93 17.60 -2.91
C VAL A 141 -8.56 17.57 -4.29
N GLN A 142 -9.90 17.41 -4.35
CA GLN A 142 -10.63 17.21 -5.61
C GLN A 142 -10.38 18.29 -6.68
N ALA A 143 -10.19 19.55 -6.27
CA ALA A 143 -9.92 20.63 -7.22
C ALA A 143 -8.52 20.51 -7.86
N ASP A 144 -7.51 20.04 -7.12
CA ASP A 144 -6.18 19.75 -7.69
C ASP A 144 -6.23 18.50 -8.59
N ILE A 145 -7.03 17.49 -8.24
CA ILE A 145 -7.32 16.32 -9.11
C ILE A 145 -7.95 16.75 -10.44
N LEU A 146 -8.98 17.60 -10.40
CA LEU A 146 -9.67 18.10 -11.59
C LEU A 146 -8.73 18.90 -12.49
N ALA A 147 -7.91 19.79 -11.92
CA ALA A 147 -6.93 20.56 -12.67
C ALA A 147 -5.89 19.65 -13.35
N ALA A 148 -5.45 18.59 -12.67
CA ALA A 148 -4.56 17.59 -13.26
C ALA A 148 -5.20 16.81 -14.40
N ILE A 149 -6.47 16.41 -14.28
CA ILE A 149 -7.19 15.71 -15.37
C ILE A 149 -7.34 16.65 -16.58
N ASP A 150 -7.70 17.91 -16.37
CA ASP A 150 -7.87 18.89 -17.45
C ASP A 150 -6.55 19.12 -18.23
N ASP A 151 -5.45 19.33 -17.51
CA ASP A 151 -4.12 19.43 -18.12
C ASP A 151 -3.71 18.12 -18.81
N ALA A 152 -4.00 16.96 -18.24
CA ALA A 152 -3.69 15.67 -18.88
C ALA A 152 -4.42 15.50 -20.23
N ILE A 153 -5.70 15.88 -20.28
CA ILE A 153 -6.48 15.90 -21.52
C ILE A 153 -5.87 16.89 -22.53
N GLY A 154 -5.52 18.09 -22.09
CA GLY A 154 -4.91 19.13 -22.92
C GLY A 154 -3.51 18.77 -23.45
N ASP A 155 -2.73 18.07 -22.63
CA ASP A 155 -1.37 17.60 -22.93
C ASP A 155 -1.37 16.44 -23.96
N GLY A 156 -2.51 15.76 -24.10
CA GLY A 156 -2.75 14.72 -25.10
C GLY A 156 -2.38 13.31 -24.63
N VAL A 157 -2.72 12.95 -23.38
CA VAL A 157 -2.59 11.57 -22.88
C VAL A 157 -3.59 10.63 -23.57
N ASP A 158 -3.27 9.33 -23.61
CA ASP A 158 -4.14 8.32 -24.22
C ASP A 158 -4.95 7.53 -23.17
N VAL A 159 -4.37 7.35 -21.97
CA VAL A 159 -4.98 6.61 -20.85
C VAL A 159 -4.71 7.31 -19.52
N LEU A 160 -5.75 7.49 -18.71
CA LEU A 160 -5.64 7.93 -17.32
C LEU A 160 -5.65 6.70 -16.38
N SER A 161 -4.63 6.58 -15.53
CA SER A 161 -4.52 5.56 -14.50
C SER A 161 -4.62 6.21 -13.12
N ILE A 162 -5.80 6.13 -12.50
CA ILE A 162 -6.13 6.85 -11.26
C ILE A 162 -6.27 5.86 -10.12
N SER A 163 -5.18 5.62 -9.39
CA SER A 163 -5.22 4.85 -8.15
C SER A 163 -5.53 5.76 -6.96
N LEU A 164 -6.67 6.46 -7.05
CA LEU A 164 -7.26 7.34 -6.04
C LEU A 164 -8.77 7.05 -5.98
N GLY A 165 -9.41 7.42 -4.89
CA GLY A 165 -10.86 7.40 -4.75
C GLY A 165 -11.28 8.25 -3.56
N LEU A 166 -12.59 8.26 -3.29
CA LEU A 166 -13.19 9.00 -2.19
C LEU A 166 -13.67 7.99 -1.14
N ASP A 167 -13.39 8.26 0.12
CA ASP A 167 -13.80 7.38 1.23
C ASP A 167 -15.33 7.25 1.32
N ASP A 168 -16.06 8.33 1.01
CA ASP A 168 -17.51 8.38 1.04
C ASP A 168 -18.10 8.42 -0.39
N PRO A 169 -19.15 7.63 -0.67
CA PRO A 169 -19.90 7.74 -1.92
C PRO A 169 -20.53 9.13 -2.07
N VAL A 170 -20.19 9.83 -3.15
CA VAL A 170 -20.85 11.09 -3.52
C VAL A 170 -21.43 10.97 -4.92
N ASN A 171 -22.48 11.74 -5.20
CA ASN A 171 -23.07 11.79 -6.54
C ASN A 171 -22.00 12.20 -7.57
N HIS A 172 -22.05 11.63 -8.78
CA HIS A 172 -21.09 11.91 -9.87
C HIS A 172 -20.91 13.41 -10.17
N THR A 173 -21.92 14.23 -9.93
CA THR A 173 -21.87 15.70 -10.10
C THR A 173 -21.04 16.44 -9.04
N ARG A 174 -20.62 15.74 -7.98
CA ARG A 174 -19.79 16.23 -6.87
C ARG A 174 -18.50 15.44 -6.70
N ASP A 175 -18.22 14.51 -7.60
CA ASP A 175 -16.98 13.74 -7.63
C ASP A 175 -16.05 14.30 -8.70
N GLY A 176 -14.94 14.91 -8.27
CA GLY A 176 -13.94 15.45 -9.19
C GLY A 176 -13.32 14.41 -10.13
N ILE A 177 -13.17 13.15 -9.70
CA ILE A 177 -12.68 12.07 -10.56
C ILE A 177 -13.74 11.72 -11.60
N ALA A 178 -15.01 11.55 -11.19
CA ALA A 178 -16.09 11.24 -12.12
C ALA A 178 -16.29 12.35 -13.16
N ILE A 179 -16.31 13.61 -12.75
CA ILE A 179 -16.42 14.76 -13.66
C ILE A 179 -15.25 14.78 -14.63
N GLY A 180 -14.01 14.74 -14.14
CA GLY A 180 -12.82 14.75 -14.99
C GLY A 180 -12.81 13.57 -15.97
N ALA A 181 -13.18 12.38 -15.52
CA ALA A 181 -13.26 11.18 -16.36
C ALA A 181 -14.31 11.30 -17.47
N LEU A 182 -15.44 11.98 -17.21
CA LEU A 182 -16.45 12.24 -18.25
C LEU A 182 -15.92 13.16 -19.35
N HIS A 183 -15.08 14.14 -18.99
CA HIS A 183 -14.42 15.00 -19.97
C HIS A 183 -13.33 14.26 -20.75
N ALA A 184 -12.57 13.38 -20.09
CA ALA A 184 -11.57 12.53 -20.72
C ALA A 184 -12.18 11.58 -21.76
N ILE A 185 -13.25 10.87 -21.41
CA ILE A 185 -13.89 9.92 -22.32
C ILE A 185 -14.51 10.61 -23.54
N LYS A 186 -15.05 11.84 -23.38
CA LYS A 186 -15.52 12.68 -24.50
C LYS A 186 -14.41 13.07 -25.48
N LYS A 187 -13.16 12.94 -25.07
CA LYS A 187 -11.95 13.15 -25.89
C LYS A 187 -11.28 11.83 -26.29
N ASN A 188 -11.98 10.70 -26.16
CA ASN A 188 -11.49 9.34 -26.44
C ASN A 188 -10.30 8.91 -25.56
N ILE A 189 -10.23 9.40 -24.32
CA ILE A 189 -9.21 9.01 -23.34
C ILE A 189 -9.87 8.05 -22.34
N ILE A 190 -9.33 6.83 -22.24
CA ILE A 190 -9.85 5.80 -21.33
C ILE A 190 -9.39 6.10 -19.90
N VAL A 191 -10.26 5.87 -18.92
CA VAL A 191 -9.96 6.09 -17.50
C VAL A 191 -10.09 4.79 -16.72
N SER A 192 -8.99 4.35 -16.12
CA SER A 192 -8.92 3.21 -15.22
C SER A 192 -8.74 3.72 -13.78
N CYS A 193 -9.65 3.33 -12.88
CA CYS A 193 -9.59 3.68 -11.47
C CYS A 193 -9.56 2.44 -10.57
N SER A 194 -8.99 2.56 -9.38
CA SER A 194 -9.11 1.54 -8.34
C SER A 194 -10.54 1.44 -7.80
N GLY A 195 -10.99 0.24 -7.43
CA GLY A 195 -12.31 0.02 -6.84
C GLY A 195 -12.44 0.39 -5.36
N GLY A 196 -11.33 0.68 -4.67
CA GLY A 196 -11.30 1.01 -3.24
C GLY A 196 -10.75 -0.12 -2.36
N ASN A 197 -10.40 0.22 -1.12
CA ASN A 197 -9.80 -0.69 -0.14
C ASN A 197 -10.61 -0.79 1.16
N SER A 198 -11.91 -0.50 1.10
CA SER A 198 -12.81 -0.40 2.27
C SER A 198 -13.50 -1.73 2.62
N GLY A 199 -13.20 -2.80 1.88
CA GLY A 199 -13.56 -4.18 2.20
C GLY A 199 -15.05 -4.51 2.06
N HIS A 200 -15.48 -5.60 2.69
CA HIS A 200 -16.74 -6.29 2.42
C HIS A 200 -18.03 -5.62 2.93
N ALA A 201 -17.98 -4.38 3.44
CA ALA A 201 -19.23 -3.66 3.66
C ALA A 201 -19.90 -3.46 2.30
N GLY A 202 -21.13 -3.98 2.12
CA GLY A 202 -21.85 -3.83 0.85
C GLY A 202 -21.98 -2.35 0.48
N GLY A 203 -21.68 -2.00 -0.78
CA GLY A 203 -21.67 -0.61 -1.23
C GLY A 203 -20.40 0.18 -0.92
N SER A 204 -19.28 -0.51 -0.64
CA SER A 204 -17.98 0.13 -0.38
C SER A 204 -17.19 0.47 -1.64
N ALA A 205 -17.69 0.10 -2.82
CA ALA A 205 -17.06 0.38 -4.11
C ALA A 205 -16.93 1.88 -4.36
N GLU A 206 -15.72 2.29 -4.72
CA GLU A 206 -15.34 3.65 -5.12
C GLU A 206 -15.26 3.76 -6.65
N ASN A 207 -15.17 4.99 -7.17
CA ASN A 207 -15.03 5.26 -8.60
C ASN A 207 -16.10 4.55 -9.45
N VAL A 208 -17.34 4.60 -9.01
CA VAL A 208 -18.47 3.84 -9.57
C VAL A 208 -19.12 4.48 -10.79
N ALA A 209 -18.54 5.58 -11.30
CA ALA A 209 -18.98 6.24 -12.50
C ALA A 209 -19.05 5.26 -13.70
N PRO A 210 -20.15 5.27 -14.48
CA PRO A 210 -20.34 4.33 -15.59
C PRO A 210 -19.33 4.44 -16.74
N TRP A 211 -18.67 5.60 -16.86
CA TRP A 211 -17.66 5.88 -17.88
C TRP A 211 -16.22 5.61 -17.39
N VAL A 212 -16.06 5.04 -16.19
CA VAL A 212 -14.77 4.64 -15.61
C VAL A 212 -14.67 3.12 -15.56
N ILE A 213 -13.48 2.59 -15.85
CA ILE A 213 -13.15 1.19 -15.58
C ILE A 213 -12.71 1.10 -14.12
N SER A 214 -13.56 0.55 -13.25
CA SER A 214 -13.26 0.36 -11.82
C SER A 214 -12.64 -1.02 -11.64
N VAL A 215 -11.47 -1.09 -11.00
CA VAL A 215 -10.66 -2.31 -10.93
C VAL A 215 -10.56 -2.81 -9.49
N ALA A 216 -11.08 -4.02 -9.24
CA ALA A 216 -10.94 -4.72 -7.98
C ALA A 216 -9.54 -5.35 -7.82
N ALA A 217 -9.17 -5.73 -6.59
CA ALA A 217 -7.90 -6.41 -6.32
C ALA A 217 -8.08 -7.91 -6.17
N SER A 218 -7.11 -8.71 -6.61
CA SER A 218 -7.10 -10.16 -6.40
C SER A 218 -5.70 -10.65 -6.05
N THR A 219 -5.61 -11.78 -5.35
CA THR A 219 -4.34 -12.46 -5.10
C THR A 219 -3.75 -13.06 -6.38
N ILE A 220 -2.46 -13.39 -6.31
CA ILE A 220 -1.74 -14.19 -7.29
C ILE A 220 -1.29 -15.50 -6.64
N ASP A 221 -0.73 -16.43 -7.42
CA ASP A 221 -0.24 -17.73 -6.95
C ASP A 221 1.12 -17.66 -6.21
N ARG A 222 1.55 -16.47 -5.79
CA ARG A 222 2.79 -16.20 -5.07
C ARG A 222 2.51 -15.68 -3.67
N ILE A 223 3.20 -16.25 -2.69
CA ILE A 223 3.24 -15.76 -1.30
C ILE A 223 4.68 -15.61 -0.82
N ILE A 224 4.86 -14.88 0.29
CA ILE A 224 6.10 -14.90 1.06
C ILE A 224 5.84 -15.69 2.35
N SER A 225 6.10 -16.99 2.30
CA SER A 225 5.86 -17.93 3.39
C SER A 225 6.89 -17.73 4.51
N SER A 226 6.41 -17.67 5.76
CA SER A 226 7.22 -17.61 6.98
C SER A 226 6.50 -18.35 8.11
N PRO A 227 6.61 -19.69 8.14
CA PRO A 227 5.91 -20.50 9.14
C PRO A 227 6.38 -20.28 10.57
N VAL A 228 5.49 -20.56 11.52
CA VAL A 228 5.81 -20.61 12.96
C VAL A 228 5.86 -22.07 13.40
N VAL A 229 6.93 -22.47 14.07
CA VAL A 229 7.06 -23.78 14.70
C VAL A 229 7.00 -23.60 16.22
N LEU A 230 6.02 -24.22 16.86
CA LEU A 230 5.83 -24.17 18.31
C LEU A 230 6.70 -25.24 19.00
N GLY A 231 6.99 -25.06 20.29
CA GLY A 231 7.80 -26.01 21.07
C GLY A 231 7.18 -27.41 21.22
N ASN A 232 5.87 -27.55 20.99
CA ASN A 232 5.17 -28.84 20.93
C ASN A 232 5.22 -29.50 19.54
N GLY A 233 5.96 -28.93 18.59
CA GLY A 233 6.11 -29.45 17.23
C GLY A 233 5.01 -29.06 16.24
N ILE A 234 3.96 -28.36 16.69
CA ILE A 234 2.93 -27.86 15.78
C ILE A 234 3.54 -26.78 14.88
N LYS A 235 3.36 -26.96 13.57
CA LYS A 235 3.74 -25.99 12.53
C LYS A 235 2.51 -25.25 12.04
N ILE A 236 2.58 -23.93 12.01
CA ILE A 236 1.50 -23.04 11.59
C ILE A 236 2.02 -22.23 10.41
N GLU A 237 1.28 -22.29 9.30
CA GLU A 237 1.59 -21.50 8.12
C GLU A 237 1.38 -20.00 8.41
N GLY A 238 2.34 -19.20 7.95
CA GLY A 238 2.34 -17.76 8.12
C GLY A 238 2.95 -17.06 6.92
N GLN A 239 2.73 -15.75 6.82
CA GLN A 239 3.26 -14.93 5.74
C GLN A 239 3.97 -13.69 6.29
N SER A 240 5.04 -13.26 5.63
CA SER A 240 5.84 -12.12 6.09
C SER A 240 6.55 -11.38 4.97
N GLY A 241 6.51 -10.05 5.00
CA GLY A 241 7.41 -9.19 4.23
C GLY A 241 8.65 -8.76 5.02
N SER A 242 8.93 -9.35 6.19
CA SER A 242 10.09 -8.98 7.01
C SER A 242 11.39 -9.46 6.36
N PRO A 243 12.36 -8.56 6.08
CA PRO A 243 13.68 -8.98 5.61
C PRO A 243 14.56 -9.53 6.74
N TYR A 244 14.15 -9.35 7.98
CA TYR A 244 14.91 -9.73 9.17
C TYR A 244 14.75 -11.22 9.48
N LYS A 245 15.81 -11.82 10.02
CA LYS A 245 15.85 -13.25 10.33
C LYS A 245 16.22 -13.46 11.79
N LEU A 246 15.60 -14.48 12.40
CA LEU A 246 16.05 -15.02 13.68
C LEU A 246 17.07 -16.13 13.45
N GLU A 247 17.91 -16.37 14.45
CA GLU A 247 18.73 -17.58 14.48
C GLU A 247 17.81 -18.81 14.51
N LYS A 248 18.28 -19.93 13.97
CA LYS A 248 17.53 -21.18 13.90
C LYS A 248 17.47 -21.87 15.28
N LYS A 249 16.77 -21.26 16.22
CA LYS A 249 16.55 -21.74 17.58
C LYS A 249 15.16 -21.35 18.09
N MET A 250 14.74 -22.00 19.16
CA MET A 250 13.52 -21.68 19.87
C MET A 250 13.74 -20.46 20.78
N TYR A 251 12.78 -19.55 20.78
CA TYR A 251 12.73 -18.39 21.66
C TYR A 251 11.48 -18.47 22.56
N PRO A 252 11.53 -17.93 23.78
CA PRO A 252 10.34 -17.83 24.62
C PRO A 252 9.22 -17.08 23.89
N LEU A 253 7.99 -17.57 24.03
CA LEU A 253 6.80 -17.06 23.36
C LEU A 253 5.84 -16.48 24.40
N VAL A 254 5.36 -15.26 24.17
CA VAL A 254 4.42 -14.58 25.07
C VAL A 254 3.28 -13.93 24.30
N TYR A 255 2.11 -13.88 24.93
CA TYR A 255 1.00 -13.08 24.44
C TYR A 255 1.14 -11.63 24.91
N ALA A 256 0.94 -10.67 24.01
CA ALA A 256 1.08 -9.24 24.30
C ALA A 256 0.26 -8.79 25.53
N GLY A 257 -0.97 -9.29 25.68
CA GLY A 257 -1.85 -8.95 26.79
C GLY A 257 -1.34 -9.40 28.18
N ASP A 258 -0.39 -10.32 28.23
CA ASP A 258 0.20 -10.83 29.47
C ASP A 258 1.46 -10.04 29.88
N VAL A 259 2.05 -9.30 28.95
CA VAL A 259 3.31 -8.56 29.14
C VAL A 259 3.14 -7.05 29.04
N VAL A 260 1.93 -6.55 29.29
CA VAL A 260 1.62 -5.10 29.35
C VAL A 260 2.33 -4.44 30.54
N GLU A 261 2.69 -3.17 30.37
CA GLU A 261 3.19 -2.29 31.41
C GLU A 261 2.27 -2.29 32.65
N PRO A 262 2.81 -2.41 33.88
CA PRO A 262 2.00 -2.55 35.09
C PRO A 262 1.05 -1.38 35.37
N HIS A 263 1.37 -0.18 34.88
CA HIS A 263 0.61 1.04 35.10
C HIS A 263 -0.53 1.25 34.09
N LEU A 264 -0.64 0.38 33.07
CA LEU A 264 -1.69 0.45 32.06
C LEU A 264 -2.80 -0.56 32.35
N SER A 265 -4.04 -0.18 32.04
CA SER A 265 -5.18 -1.09 32.20
C SER A 265 -5.14 -2.18 31.13
N LYS A 266 -5.38 -3.43 31.55
CA LYS A 266 -5.58 -4.57 30.64
C LYS A 266 -6.97 -4.49 30.01
N ASN A 267 -7.15 -3.54 29.10
CA ASN A 267 -8.37 -3.38 28.32
C ASN A 267 -8.27 -4.13 26.97
N SER A 268 -9.23 -3.91 26.07
CA SER A 268 -9.24 -4.49 24.72
C SER A 268 -7.98 -4.19 23.88
N SER A 269 -7.19 -3.17 24.26
CA SER A 269 -5.96 -2.79 23.56
C SER A 269 -4.72 -3.56 24.05
N ALA A 270 -4.80 -4.28 25.17
CA ALA A 270 -3.67 -4.99 25.77
C ALA A 270 -3.01 -6.00 24.81
N GLY A 271 -3.81 -6.66 23.99
CA GLY A 271 -3.33 -7.65 23.01
C GLY A 271 -2.79 -7.06 21.72
N LEU A 272 -2.94 -5.75 21.47
CA LEU A 272 -2.71 -5.14 20.16
C LEU A 272 -1.28 -4.65 19.93
N CYS A 273 -0.38 -4.75 20.92
CA CYS A 273 0.97 -4.17 20.84
C CYS A 273 0.95 -2.69 20.47
N VAL A 274 0.09 -1.93 21.16
CA VAL A 274 0.01 -0.47 21.03
C VAL A 274 1.35 0.15 21.43
N PRO A 275 1.86 1.15 20.68
CA PRO A 275 3.07 1.86 21.09
C PRO A 275 3.02 2.34 22.54
N GLY A 276 4.03 1.96 23.32
CA GLY A 276 4.15 2.23 24.76
C GLY A 276 3.46 1.23 25.69
N PHE A 277 2.77 0.20 25.19
CA PHE A 277 2.02 -0.72 26.06
C PHE A 277 2.83 -1.89 26.59
N LEU A 278 3.86 -2.37 25.89
CA LEU A 278 4.60 -3.57 26.29
C LEU A 278 5.66 -3.25 27.34
N SER A 279 5.73 -4.07 28.40
CA SER A 279 6.76 -3.97 29.43
C SER A 279 8.10 -4.50 28.90
N PRO A 280 9.18 -3.70 28.89
CA PRO A 280 10.50 -4.14 28.46
C PRO A 280 11.03 -5.33 29.28
N GLU A 281 10.81 -5.31 30.60
CA GLU A 281 11.25 -6.37 31.51
C GLU A 281 10.64 -7.73 31.13
N LYS A 282 9.34 -7.74 30.81
CA LYS A 282 8.61 -8.97 30.50
C LYS A 282 8.76 -9.42 29.04
N THR A 283 9.16 -8.52 28.14
CA THR A 283 9.21 -8.74 26.68
C THR A 283 10.61 -9.07 26.16
N LYS A 284 11.66 -8.60 26.85
CA LYS A 284 13.04 -8.75 26.40
C LYS A 284 13.42 -10.18 26.05
N GLY A 285 13.93 -10.39 24.83
CA GLY A 285 14.43 -11.69 24.35
C GLY A 285 13.35 -12.67 23.87
N LYS A 286 12.08 -12.24 23.79
CA LYS A 286 10.93 -13.11 23.48
C LYS A 286 10.31 -12.81 22.12
N ILE A 287 9.60 -13.80 21.59
CA ILE A 287 8.65 -13.62 20.48
C ILE A 287 7.31 -13.20 21.08
N VAL A 288 6.75 -12.10 20.58
CA VAL A 288 5.49 -11.54 21.07
C VAL A 288 4.36 -11.80 20.09
N VAL A 289 3.25 -12.37 20.57
CA VAL A 289 2.01 -12.53 19.80
C VAL A 289 1.15 -11.27 19.98
N CYS A 290 0.99 -10.51 18.91
CA CYS A 290 0.19 -9.30 18.82
C CYS A 290 -1.09 -9.58 18.03
N MET A 291 -2.27 -9.34 18.61
CA MET A 291 -3.53 -9.44 17.88
C MET A 291 -3.69 -8.30 16.89
N THR A 292 -4.44 -8.58 15.83
CA THR A 292 -5.01 -7.58 14.93
C THR A 292 -6.47 -7.92 14.65
N ASN A 293 -7.32 -6.91 14.43
CA ASN A 293 -8.76 -7.04 14.21
C ASN A 293 -9.28 -6.00 13.21
N LEU A 294 -10.56 -6.07 12.81
CA LEU A 294 -11.14 -5.15 11.82
C LEU A 294 -11.12 -3.67 12.25
N HIS A 295 -11.10 -3.40 13.55
CA HIS A 295 -11.13 -2.05 14.12
C HIS A 295 -9.73 -1.57 14.57
N ASP A 296 -8.69 -2.28 14.16
CA ASP A 296 -7.32 -2.02 14.58
C ASP A 296 -6.72 -0.86 13.79
N ALA A 297 -6.70 0.32 14.40
CA ALA A 297 -6.09 1.51 13.81
C ALA A 297 -4.55 1.47 13.79
N ILE A 298 -3.91 0.43 14.35
CA ILE A 298 -2.46 0.36 14.50
C ILE A 298 -1.87 -0.48 13.37
N ARG A 299 -1.08 0.18 12.52
CA ARG A 299 -0.41 -0.51 11.41
C ARG A 299 0.53 -1.61 11.93
N PRO A 300 0.60 -2.77 11.25
CA PRO A 300 1.53 -3.85 11.56
C PRO A 300 2.99 -3.41 11.78
N PHE A 301 3.46 -2.42 11.01
CA PHE A 301 4.78 -1.84 11.19
C PHE A 301 4.94 -1.18 12.57
N ASN A 302 3.97 -0.41 13.03
CA ASN A 302 4.02 0.25 14.35
C ASN A 302 3.98 -0.75 15.50
N LYS A 303 3.21 -1.84 15.37
CA LYS A 303 3.25 -2.96 16.34
C LYS A 303 4.64 -3.57 16.43
N SER A 304 5.30 -3.75 15.28
CA SER A 304 6.65 -4.28 15.23
C SER A 304 7.66 -3.33 15.92
N GLN A 305 7.55 -2.02 15.71
CA GLN A 305 8.40 -1.04 16.40
C GLN A 305 8.21 -1.09 17.93
N GLU A 306 6.97 -1.30 18.39
CA GLU A 306 6.68 -1.45 19.81
C GLU A 306 7.31 -2.70 20.42
N VAL A 307 7.18 -3.85 19.74
CA VAL A 307 7.84 -5.09 20.18
C VAL A 307 9.35 -4.90 20.25
N LYS A 308 9.95 -4.26 19.24
CA LYS A 308 11.38 -3.94 19.20
C LYS A 308 11.79 -3.00 20.34
N ARG A 309 11.01 -1.94 20.61
CA ARG A 309 11.22 -1.00 21.72
C ARG A 309 11.25 -1.72 23.06
N ALA A 310 10.33 -2.67 23.27
CA ALA A 310 10.27 -3.48 24.49
C ALA A 310 11.34 -4.60 24.53
N GLY A 311 12.25 -4.68 23.56
CA GLY A 311 13.34 -5.65 23.51
C GLY A 311 12.94 -7.05 23.02
N GLY A 312 11.76 -7.19 22.43
CA GLY A 312 11.33 -8.42 21.78
C GLY A 312 12.20 -8.73 20.55
N VAL A 313 12.41 -10.02 20.29
CA VAL A 313 13.27 -10.49 19.18
C VAL A 313 12.47 -10.92 17.96
N GLY A 314 11.19 -11.23 18.14
CA GLY A 314 10.28 -11.61 17.06
C GLY A 314 8.84 -11.18 17.35
N MET A 315 8.03 -11.07 16.30
CA MET A 315 6.60 -10.78 16.44
C MET A 315 5.75 -11.74 15.61
N ILE A 316 4.66 -12.22 16.18
CA ILE A 316 3.61 -12.94 15.44
C ILE A 316 2.38 -12.04 15.44
N ILE A 317 1.93 -11.64 14.27
CA ILE A 317 0.63 -10.96 14.12
C ILE A 317 -0.44 -12.04 13.97
N ALA A 318 -1.37 -12.03 14.90
CA ALA A 318 -2.43 -13.01 15.02
C ALA A 318 -3.76 -12.37 14.65
N ASN A 319 -4.36 -12.81 13.54
CA ASN A 319 -5.69 -12.35 13.16
C ASN A 319 -6.72 -12.78 14.20
N SER A 320 -7.63 -11.88 14.53
CA SER A 320 -8.85 -12.22 15.26
C SER A 320 -9.85 -12.94 14.36
N LEU A 321 -10.88 -13.53 14.97
CA LEU A 321 -11.92 -14.30 14.26
C LEU A 321 -12.68 -13.44 13.24
N ASP A 322 -12.90 -12.16 13.52
CA ASP A 322 -13.56 -11.20 12.62
C ASP A 322 -12.73 -10.85 11.38
N LEU A 323 -11.40 -10.94 11.46
CA LEU A 323 -10.54 -10.80 10.27
C LEU A 323 -10.43 -12.09 9.45
N GLY A 324 -10.60 -13.24 10.09
CA GLY A 324 -10.56 -14.56 9.44
C GLY A 324 -9.17 -15.00 8.97
N GLU A 325 -9.16 -15.93 8.00
CA GLU A 325 -7.95 -16.61 7.54
C GLU A 325 -7.13 -15.82 6.53
N THR A 326 -7.75 -15.00 5.68
CA THR A 326 -7.13 -14.57 4.40
C THR A 326 -6.54 -13.16 4.41
N ASN A 327 -6.43 -12.51 5.58
CA ASN A 327 -5.88 -11.15 5.68
C ASN A 327 -4.34 -11.14 5.71
N PHE A 328 -3.71 -11.70 4.67
CA PHE A 328 -2.26 -11.74 4.52
C PHE A 328 -1.78 -10.71 3.50
N TYR A 329 -1.79 -9.43 3.86
CA TYR A 329 -0.91 -8.50 3.16
C TYR A 329 0.49 -8.70 3.71
N THR A 330 1.46 -8.94 2.83
CA THR A 330 2.87 -8.94 3.21
C THR A 330 3.27 -7.56 3.68
N ASN A 331 3.10 -7.33 4.99
CA ASN A 331 3.46 -6.10 5.63
C ASN A 331 4.98 -6.03 5.80
N SER A 332 5.50 -4.81 5.78
CA SER A 332 6.85 -4.53 6.25
C SER A 332 6.87 -4.48 7.78
N TYR A 333 7.97 -4.95 8.36
CA TYR A 333 8.18 -5.00 9.81
C TYR A 333 9.58 -4.50 10.13
N ASP A 334 9.79 -4.01 11.36
CA ASP A 334 11.07 -3.50 11.86
C ASP A 334 11.89 -4.56 12.65
N LEU A 335 11.39 -5.80 12.70
CA LEU A 335 12.05 -6.98 13.28
C LEU A 335 11.55 -8.27 12.61
N PRO A 336 12.17 -9.45 12.85
CA PRO A 336 11.67 -10.72 12.37
C PRO A 336 10.21 -10.92 12.79
N SER A 337 9.31 -11.08 11.82
CA SER A 337 7.88 -11.14 12.11
C SER A 337 7.17 -12.07 11.14
N THR A 338 6.00 -12.56 11.50
CA THR A 338 5.11 -13.30 10.59
C THR A 338 3.65 -13.07 10.97
N SER A 339 2.74 -13.13 10.00
CA SER A 339 1.30 -13.04 10.22
C SER A 339 0.66 -14.41 10.06
N VAL A 340 -0.27 -14.75 10.93
CA VAL A 340 -1.04 -16.00 10.91
C VAL A 340 -2.54 -15.72 10.88
N GLY A 341 -3.28 -16.60 10.20
CA GLY A 341 -4.75 -16.58 10.16
C GLY A 341 -5.37 -16.88 11.52
N ALA A 342 -6.68 -16.70 11.63
CA ALA A 342 -7.41 -16.81 12.89
C ALA A 342 -7.28 -18.19 13.56
N ASN A 343 -7.30 -19.28 12.80
CA ASN A 343 -7.09 -20.65 13.29
C ASN A 343 -5.68 -20.84 13.84
N GLY A 344 -4.68 -20.29 13.13
CA GLY A 344 -3.29 -20.26 13.58
C GLY A 344 -3.17 -19.48 14.89
N ALA A 345 -3.77 -18.30 14.96
CA ALA A 345 -3.83 -17.47 16.17
C ALA A 345 -4.44 -18.23 17.36
N THR A 346 -5.60 -18.86 17.18
CA THR A 346 -6.25 -19.66 18.23
C THR A 346 -5.34 -20.80 18.71
N THR A 347 -4.68 -21.50 17.79
CA THR A 347 -3.75 -22.58 18.11
C THR A 347 -2.58 -22.08 18.96
N ILE A 348 -1.98 -20.94 18.58
CA ILE A 348 -0.87 -20.31 19.31
C ILE A 348 -1.31 -19.88 20.71
N LEU A 349 -2.45 -19.19 20.82
CA LEU A 349 -2.95 -18.70 22.11
C LEU A 349 -3.31 -19.84 23.06
N ASN A 350 -3.89 -20.93 22.55
CA ASN A 350 -4.16 -22.13 23.34
C ASN A 350 -2.86 -22.80 23.82
N TYR A 351 -1.85 -22.88 22.94
CA TYR A 351 -0.53 -23.38 23.31
C TYR A 351 0.08 -22.55 24.45
N ILE A 352 0.05 -21.22 24.34
CA ILE A 352 0.56 -20.30 25.37
C ILE A 352 -0.11 -20.54 26.72
N LYS A 353 -1.44 -20.71 26.74
CA LYS A 353 -2.22 -20.95 27.97
C LYS A 353 -1.94 -22.33 28.59
N SER A 354 -1.63 -23.33 27.77
CA SER A 354 -1.43 -24.72 28.21
C SER A 354 -0.02 -25.03 28.71
N SER A 355 0.95 -24.15 28.47
CA SER A 355 2.37 -24.41 28.74
C SER A 355 3.01 -23.29 29.56
N ASN A 356 3.64 -23.67 30.68
CA ASN A 356 4.41 -22.75 31.54
C ASN A 356 5.72 -22.28 30.90
N ASN A 357 6.20 -22.95 29.84
CA ASN A 357 7.41 -22.56 29.12
C ASN A 357 7.18 -22.64 27.61
N SER A 358 6.28 -21.78 27.15
CA SER A 358 5.94 -21.67 25.73
C SER A 358 7.12 -21.11 24.94
N VAL A 359 7.50 -21.82 23.88
CA VAL A 359 8.57 -21.40 22.96
C VAL A 359 8.12 -21.53 21.52
N ALA A 360 8.70 -20.73 20.64
CA ALA A 360 8.47 -20.81 19.20
C ALA A 360 9.71 -20.41 18.40
N GLN A 361 9.69 -20.78 17.14
CA GLN A 361 10.63 -20.34 16.12
C GLN A 361 9.84 -19.78 14.94
N ILE A 362 10.23 -18.60 14.46
CA ILE A 362 9.76 -18.07 13.18
C ILE A 362 10.76 -18.52 12.12
N GLU A 363 10.30 -19.30 11.15
CA GLU A 363 11.12 -19.70 10.01
C GLU A 363 11.38 -18.47 9.10
N PRO A 364 12.60 -18.33 8.54
CA PRO A 364 12.91 -17.24 7.63
C PRO A 364 11.94 -17.17 6.47
N ALA A 365 11.48 -15.97 6.16
CA ALA A 365 10.59 -15.71 5.05
C ALA A 365 11.23 -16.16 3.70
N MET A 366 10.42 -16.75 2.82
CA MET A 366 10.84 -17.15 1.48
C MET A 366 9.69 -17.05 0.47
N THR A 367 10.03 -16.77 -0.78
CA THR A 367 9.04 -16.75 -1.88
C THR A 367 8.64 -18.15 -2.27
N VAL A 368 7.33 -18.40 -2.32
CA VAL A 368 6.73 -19.65 -2.78
C VAL A 368 5.75 -19.34 -3.90
N LEU A 369 5.75 -20.16 -4.95
CA LEU A 369 4.91 -20.03 -6.16
C LEU A 369 3.96 -21.23 -6.28
N GLY A 370 2.91 -21.10 -7.09
CA GLY A 370 1.93 -22.16 -7.35
C GLY A 370 0.90 -22.36 -6.22
N ILE A 371 0.67 -21.34 -5.39
CA ILE A 371 -0.32 -21.38 -4.32
C ILE A 371 -1.74 -21.40 -4.90
N LYS A 372 -2.62 -22.21 -4.30
CA LYS A 372 -4.02 -22.34 -4.66
C LYS A 372 -4.92 -22.16 -3.43
N PRO A 373 -6.13 -21.57 -3.58
CA PRO A 373 -6.67 -20.97 -4.79
C PRO A 373 -6.02 -19.62 -5.14
N ALA A 374 -5.82 -19.36 -6.43
CA ALA A 374 -5.43 -18.07 -6.97
C ALA A 374 -6.03 -17.91 -8.39
N PRO A 375 -6.65 -16.76 -8.74
CA PRO A 375 -6.86 -15.59 -7.87
C PRO A 375 -7.96 -15.82 -6.82
N SER A 376 -7.88 -15.06 -5.72
CA SER A 376 -8.93 -14.93 -4.71
C SER A 376 -9.08 -13.46 -4.32
N MET A 377 -10.30 -13.03 -4.01
CA MET A 377 -10.55 -11.66 -3.57
C MET A 377 -9.98 -11.44 -2.15
N PRO A 378 -9.12 -10.43 -1.93
CA PRO A 378 -8.63 -10.06 -0.62
C PRO A 378 -9.70 -9.29 0.14
N ASN A 379 -9.63 -9.32 1.47
CA ASN A 379 -10.70 -8.77 2.29
C ASN A 379 -10.82 -7.24 2.29
N PHE A 380 -9.78 -6.53 1.83
CA PHE A 380 -9.83 -5.08 1.68
C PHE A 380 -10.52 -4.68 0.38
N SER A 381 -10.61 -5.55 -0.64
CA SER A 381 -11.11 -5.12 -1.94
C SER A 381 -12.55 -4.66 -1.73
N SER A 382 -12.81 -3.39 -2.02
CA SER A 382 -14.17 -2.86 -1.94
C SER A 382 -15.11 -3.64 -2.85
N VAL A 383 -16.36 -3.77 -2.42
CA VAL A 383 -17.38 -4.60 -3.07
C VAL A 383 -18.60 -3.76 -3.44
N GLY A 384 -19.28 -4.18 -4.50
CA GLY A 384 -20.58 -3.63 -4.88
C GLY A 384 -21.68 -3.84 -3.82
N PRO A 385 -22.93 -3.46 -4.12
CA PRO A 385 -23.37 -2.82 -5.38
C PRO A 385 -22.87 -1.38 -5.49
N ASN A 386 -23.12 -0.74 -6.63
CA ASN A 386 -22.86 0.69 -6.80
C ASN A 386 -23.71 1.50 -5.80
N PRO A 387 -23.09 2.25 -4.87
CA PRO A 387 -23.81 2.99 -3.83
C PRO A 387 -24.53 4.24 -4.35
N ILE A 388 -24.30 4.63 -5.61
CA ILE A 388 -24.89 5.83 -6.24
C ILE A 388 -25.98 5.47 -7.24
N ASP A 389 -25.72 4.47 -8.11
CA ASP A 389 -26.66 4.00 -9.13
C ASP A 389 -26.88 2.49 -8.98
N GLU A 390 -27.84 2.08 -8.13
CA GLU A 390 -28.08 0.66 -7.78
C GLU A 390 -28.39 -0.24 -9.00
N ASP A 391 -28.97 0.32 -10.07
CA ASP A 391 -29.28 -0.39 -11.32
C ASP A 391 -28.05 -0.70 -12.21
N ARG A 392 -26.87 -0.14 -11.87
CA ARG A 392 -25.63 -0.32 -12.64
C ARG A 392 -24.62 -1.12 -11.82
N VAL A 393 -24.55 -2.40 -12.14
CA VAL A 393 -23.64 -3.35 -11.49
C VAL A 393 -22.19 -2.90 -11.64
N LYS A 394 -21.57 -2.61 -10.50
CA LYS A 394 -20.12 -2.68 -10.29
C LYS A 394 -19.94 -3.88 -9.35
N GLU A 395 -19.44 -4.98 -9.90
CA GLU A 395 -19.26 -6.26 -9.21
C GLU A 395 -17.96 -6.28 -8.39
#